data_AF-A0A7C7Q493-F1
#
_entry.id   AF-A0A7C7Q493-F1
#
_cell.length_a   1.000
_cell.length_b   1.000
_cell.length_c   1.000
_cell.angle_alpha   90.00
_cell.angle_beta   90.00
_cell.angle_gamma   90.00
#
_symmetry.space_group_name_H-M   'P 1'
#
loop_
_entity.id
_entity.type
_entity.pdbx_description
1 polymer ?
#
loop_
_entity_poly.entity_id
_entity_poly.type
_entity_poly.pdbx_seq_one_letter_code
_entity_poly.pdbx_strand_id
1 'polypeptide(L)' 'MKVEQRGNVAYLTISRPPLNIINLEMINEITQALDGLATKQELNVLVVRSGLDNIFSAGADV' A
#
# COMPACT_ATOMS: atom_id res chain seq x y z
N MET A 1 4.37 4.31 -4.66
CA MET A 1 3.75 4.00 -3.35
C MET A 1 4.63 4.51 -2.19
N LYS A 2 4.10 4.75 -0.98
CA LYS A 2 4.89 5.19 0.20
C LYS A 2 4.62 4.33 1.44
N VAL A 3 5.67 3.93 2.16
CA VAL A 3 5.59 3.22 3.44
C VAL A 3 6.13 4.12 4.56
N GLU A 4 5.39 4.24 5.67
CA GLU A 4 5.81 4.98 6.86
C GLU A 4 5.55 4.13 8.11
N GLN A 5 6.47 4.13 9.07
CA GLN A 5 6.29 3.44 10.36
C GLN A 5 6.12 4.47 11.48
N ARG A 6 5.12 4.28 12.34
CA ARG A 6 4.89 5.08 13.55
C ARG A 6 4.68 4.11 14.72
N GLY A 7 5.73 3.94 15.52
CA GLY A 7 5.75 2.90 16.55
C GLY A 7 5.63 1.50 15.94
N ASN A 8 4.67 0.72 16.42
CA ASN A 8 4.35 -0.64 15.97
C ASN A 8 3.31 -0.69 14.82
N VAL A 9 2.99 0.46 14.22
CA VAL A 9 2.03 0.56 13.10
C VAL A 9 2.74 1.01 11.84
N ALA A 10 2.56 0.26 10.75
CA ALA A 10 2.99 0.65 9.41
C ALA A 10 1.81 1.25 8.62
N TYR A 11 2.10 2.25 7.79
CA TYR A 11 1.16 2.94 6.93
C TYR A 11 1.63 2.81 5.48
N LEU A 12 0.86 2.10 4.66
CA LEU A 12 1.06 1.97 3.23
C LEU A 12 0.11 2.94 2.51
N THR A 13 0.65 3.94 1.84
CA THR A 13 -0.13 4.93 1.08
C THR A 13 -0.01 4.66 -0.42
N ILE A 14 -1.15 4.38 -1.05
CA ILE A 14 -1.28 4.14 -2.49
C ILE A 14 -1.73 5.44 -3.17
N SER A 15 -0.93 5.93 -4.11
CA SER A 15 -1.17 7.20 -4.84
C SER A 15 -0.78 7.04 -6.30
N ARG A 16 -1.64 6.37 -7.05
CA ARG A 16 -1.54 6.09 -8.49
C ARG A 16 -2.77 6.69 -9.20
N PRO A 17 -2.77 8.01 -9.46
CA PRO A 17 -3.88 8.66 -10.13
C PRO A 17 -4.13 8.06 -11.54
N PRO A 18 -5.37 8.14 -12.06
CA PRO A 18 -6.51 8.79 -11.46
C PRO A 18 -7.30 7.93 -10.45
N LEU A 19 -7.16 6.60 -10.47
CA LEU A 19 -8.10 5.70 -9.80
C LEU A 19 -7.47 4.59 -8.95
N ASN A 20 -6.14 4.59 -8.76
CA ASN A 20 -5.41 3.48 -8.15
C ASN A 20 -5.76 2.13 -8.80
N ILE A 21 -5.68 2.06 -10.13
CA ILE A 21 -5.96 0.82 -10.89
C ILE A 21 -4.96 -0.26 -10.49
N ILE A 22 -5.48 -1.44 -10.16
CA ILE A 22 -4.68 -2.61 -9.79
C ILE A 22 -4.21 -3.29 -11.07
N ASN A 23 -2.98 -2.99 -11.47
CA ASN A 23 -2.27 -3.68 -12.55
C ASN A 23 -1.11 -4.51 -11.99
N LEU A 24 -0.43 -5.28 -12.85
CA LEU A 24 0.71 -6.14 -12.43
C LEU A 24 1.83 -5.35 -11.74
N GLU A 25 2.09 -4.12 -12.18
CA GLU A 25 3.11 -3.27 -11.55
C GLU A 25 2.71 -2.89 -10.11
N MET A 26 1.44 -2.54 -9.88
CA MET A 26 0.94 -2.25 -8.54
C MET A 26 0.99 -3.47 -7.63
N ILE A 27 0.68 -4.66 -8.15
CA ILE A 27 0.79 -5.92 -7.41
C ILE A 27 2.25 -6.15 -7.00
N ASN A 28 3.20 -5.98 -7.92
CA ASN A 28 4.63 -6.15 -7.63
C ASN A 28 5.12 -5.13 -6.59
N GLU A 29 4.71 -3.86 -6.70
CA GLU A 29 5.02 -2.83 -5.70
C GLU A 29 4.50 -3.22 -4.31
N ILE A 30 3.23 -3.67 -4.21
CA ILE A 30 2.61 -4.09 -2.94
C ILE A 30 3.36 -5.29 -2.35
N THR A 31 3.66 -6.32 -3.16
CA THR A 31 4.41 -7.50 -2.70
C THR A 31 5.76 -7.11 -2.11
N GLN A 32 6.53 -6.26 -2.79
CA GLN A 32 7.83 -5.80 -2.29
C GLN A 32 7.71 -5.02 -0.96
N ALA A 33 6.65 -4.21 -0.81
CA ALA A 33 6.42 -3.51 0.45
C ALA A 33 6.03 -4.48 1.57
N LEU A 34 5.20 -5.49 1.28
CA LEU A 34 4.82 -6.52 2.25
C LEU A 34 6.02 -7.36 2.67
N ASP A 35 6.88 -7.77 1.74
CA ASP A 35 8.10 -8.51 2.04
C ASP A 35 9.03 -7.70 2.96
N GLY A 36 9.20 -6.40 2.68
CA GLY A 36 9.96 -5.50 3.54
C GLY A 36 9.37 -5.38 4.95
N LEU A 37 8.04 -5.29 5.07
CA LEU A 37 7.36 -5.19 6.36
C LEU A 37 7.36 -6.50 7.14
N ALA A 38 7.30 -7.65 6.46
CA ALA A 38 7.31 -8.98 7.08
C ALA A 38 8.61 -9.27 7.86
N THR A 39 9.70 -8.58 7.53
CA THR A 39 10.98 -8.69 8.25
C THR A 39 11.03 -7.93 9.58
N LYS A 40 10.03 -7.08 9.87
CA LYS A 40 10.03 -6.21 11.06
C LYS A 40 9.24 -6.84 12.21
N GLN A 41 9.96 -7.36 13.19
CA GLN A 41 9.36 -8.09 14.32
C GLN A 41 8.53 -7.19 15.25
N GLU A 42 8.80 -5.88 15.30
CA GLU A 42 8.03 -4.95 16.15
C GLU A 42 6.71 -4.44 15.53
N LEU A 43 6.39 -4.82 14.29
CA LEU A 43 5.14 -4.41 13.64
C LEU A 43 3.97 -5.28 14.05
N ASN A 44 2.91 -4.62 14.54
CA ASN A 44 1.68 -5.29 14.97
C ASN A 44 0.51 -5.04 14.00
N VAL A 45 0.53 -3.91 13.28
CA VAL A 45 -0.59 -3.47 12.44
C VAL A 45 -0.06 -2.85 11.15
N LEU A 46 -0.70 -3.19 10.03
CA LEU A 46 -0.54 -2.52 8.74
C LEU A 46 -1.84 -1.79 8.38
N VAL A 47 -1.76 -0.48 8.20
CA VAL A 47 -2.84 0.35 7.66
C VAL A 47 -2.55 0.60 6.17
N VAL A 48 -3.46 0.16 5.31
CA VAL A 48 -3.41 0.48 3.88
C VAL A 48 -4.41 1.60 3.62
N ARG A 49 -3.96 2.69 2.99
CA ARG A 49 -4.79 3.86 2.68
C ARG A 49 -4.52 4.37 1.28
N SER A 50 -5.51 5.04 0.72
CA SER A 50 -5.33 5.83 -0.49
C SER A 50 -4.83 7.22 -0.16
N GLY A 51 -3.95 7.74 -1.01
CA GLY A 51 -3.60 9.15 -1.06
C GLY A 51 -4.32 9.90 -2.18
N LEU A 52 -5.36 9.30 -2.78
CA LEU A 52 -6.30 9.98 -3.67
C LEU A 52 -7.55 10.37 -2.89
N ASP A 53 -8.17 11.49 -3.28
CA ASP A 53 -9.42 11.95 -2.68
C ASP A 53 -10.60 11.06 -3.13
N ASN A 54 -11.50 10.76 -2.18
CA ASN A 54 -12.78 10.07 -2.40
C ASN A 54 -12.71 8.65 -2.99
N ILE A 55 -11.53 8.08 -3.21
CA ILE A 55 -11.38 6.72 -3.76
C ILE A 55 -10.24 5.96 -3.09
N PHE A 56 -10.48 4.68 -2.79
CA PHE A 56 -9.41 3.76 -2.42
C PHE A 56 -8.72 3.17 -3.66
N SER A 57 -9.47 2.43 -4.48
CA SER A 57 -9.07 1.87 -5.77
C SER A 57 -10.33 1.58 -6.59
N ALA A 58 -10.28 1.77 -7.92
CA ALA A 58 -11.33 1.35 -8.83
C ALA A 58 -11.26 -0.15 -9.19
N GLY A 59 -10.34 -0.92 -8.60
CA GLY A 59 -10.20 -2.36 -8.83
C GLY A 59 -9.15 -2.71 -9.89
N ALA A 60 -9.19 -3.98 -10.31
CA ALA A 60 -8.28 -4.50 -11.32
C ALA A 60 -8.71 -4.11 -12.74
N ASP A 61 -7.73 -3.85 -13.59
CA ASP A 61 -7.93 -3.76 -15.03
C ASP A 61 -8.12 -5.19 -15.57
N VAL A 62 -9.25 -5.45 -16.24
CA VAL A 62 -9.66 -6.77 -16.77
C VAL A 62 -9.70 -6.77 -18.29
#